data_AF-A0A2A6HLY0-F1
#
_entry.id   AF-A0A2A6HLY0-F1
#
_cell.length_a   1.000
_cell.length_b   1.000
_cell.length_c   1.000
_cell.angle_alpha   90.00
_cell.angle_beta   90.00
_cell.angle_gamma   90.00
#
_symmetry.space_group_name_H-M   'P 1'
#
loop_
_entity.id
_entity.type
_entity.pdbx_description
1 polymer ?
#
loop_
_entity_poly.entity_id
_entity_poly.type
_entity_poly.pdbx_seq_one_letter_code
_entity_poly.pdbx_strand_id
1 'polypeptide(L)'
;MKDGKAKATIALRLQRLATGHAGDASPIGEGLSELRIHYGPGYRIYYCKRGETIIVLLCGGDKSTQETDIRTAKRIASEWRDDNG
;
A
#
# COMPACT_ATOMS: atom_id res chain seq x y z
N MET A 1 6.45 -17.43 -15.21
CA MET A 1 5.33 -18.16 -14.56
C MET A 1 5.08 -17.71 -13.11
N LYS A 2 6.10 -17.33 -12.32
CA LYS A 2 5.93 -16.87 -10.91
C LYS A 2 5.30 -15.47 -10.79
N ASP A 3 5.65 -14.55 -11.69
CA ASP A 3 5.20 -13.15 -11.60
C ASP A 3 3.71 -12.97 -11.91
N GLY A 4 3.13 -13.80 -12.77
CA GLY A 4 1.70 -13.73 -13.10
C GLY A 4 0.81 -14.02 -11.89
N LYS A 5 1.18 -15.01 -11.07
CA LYS A 5 0.45 -15.33 -9.83
C LYS A 5 0.63 -14.26 -8.75
N ALA A 6 1.82 -13.66 -8.66
CA ALA A 6 2.06 -12.54 -7.75
C ALA A 6 1.19 -11.33 -8.12
N LYS A 7 1.18 -10.94 -9.40
CA LYS A 7 0.35 -9.85 -9.92
C LYS A 7 -1.14 -10.08 -9.69
N ALA A 8 -1.62 -11.30 -9.96
CA ALA A 8 -3.03 -11.65 -9.73
C ALA A 8 -3.40 -11.57 -8.24
N THR A 9 -2.52 -12.04 -7.34
CA THR A 9 -2.73 -11.93 -5.89
C THR A 9 -2.79 -10.47 -5.45
N ILE A 10 -1.87 -9.63 -5.91
CA ILE A 10 -1.85 -8.20 -5.61
C ILE A 10 -3.12 -7.51 -6.12
N ALA A 11 -3.50 -7.75 -7.38
CA ALA A 11 -4.69 -7.17 -7.98
C ALA A 11 -5.97 -7.55 -7.21
N LEU A 12 -6.12 -8.82 -6.83
CA LEU A 12 -7.25 -9.26 -6.01
C LEU A 12 -7.30 -8.56 -4.65
N ARG A 13 -6.14 -8.36 -4.01
CA ARG A 13 -6.07 -7.66 -2.71
C ARG A 13 -6.42 -6.18 -2.85
N LEU A 14 -5.99 -5.52 -3.92
CA LEU A 14 -6.38 -4.14 -4.23
C LEU A 14 -7.88 -4.00 -4.51
N GLN A 15 -8.47 -4.94 -5.25
CA GLN A 15 -9.91 -4.94 -5.51
C GLN A 15 -10.72 -5.06 -4.21
N ARG A 16 -10.30 -5.95 -3.29
CA ARG A 16 -10.93 -6.08 -1.98
C ARG A 16 -10.77 -4.81 -1.14
N LEU A 17 -9.58 -4.21 -1.18
CA LEU A 17 -9.32 -2.94 -0.51
C LEU A 17 -10.29 -1.84 -1.03
N ALA A 18 -10.47 -1.75 -2.36
CA ALA A 18 -11.38 -0.80 -2.99
C ALA A 18 -12.84 -0.97 -2.55
N THR A 19 -13.27 -2.19 -2.24
CA THR A 19 -14.62 -2.47 -1.71
C THR A 19 -14.70 -2.40 -0.17
N GLY A 20 -13.69 -1.83 0.50
CA GLY A 20 -13.67 -1.66 1.96
C GLY A 20 -13.17 -2.88 2.76
N HIS A 21 -12.69 -3.93 2.09
CA HIS A 21 -12.19 -5.15 2.72
C HIS A 21 -10.64 -5.20 2.69
N ALA A 22 -9.99 -4.45 3.57
CA ALA A 22 -8.53 -4.38 3.62
C ALA A 22 -7.88 -5.73 4.05
N GLY A 23 -8.51 -6.50 4.94
CA GLY A 23 -7.92 -7.72 5.49
C GLY A 23 -6.71 -7.41 6.38
N ASP A 24 -5.55 -8.03 6.12
CA ASP A 24 -4.30 -7.75 6.85
C ASP A 24 -3.72 -6.39 6.44
N ALA A 25 -4.18 -5.34 7.11
CA ALA A 25 -3.68 -3.99 7.00
C ALA A 25 -3.36 -3.42 8.38
N SER A 26 -2.42 -2.49 8.46
CA SER A 26 -2.06 -1.82 9.71
C SER A 26 -1.72 -0.37 9.49
N PRO A 27 -2.09 0.53 10.42
CA PRO A 27 -1.66 1.92 10.35
C PRO A 27 -0.15 2.03 10.51
N ILE A 28 0.47 2.94 9.76
CA ILE A 28 1.91 3.28 9.86
C ILE A 28 2.14 4.73 10.30
N GLY A 29 1.07 5.41 10.72
CA GLY A 29 1.06 6.82 11.13
C GLY A 29 0.73 7.78 9.98
N GLU A 30 0.51 9.05 10.31
CA GLU A 30 0.29 10.15 9.35
C GLU A 30 -0.90 9.95 8.39
N GLY A 31 -1.89 9.14 8.80
CA GLY A 31 -3.05 8.79 7.97
C GLY A 31 -2.73 7.76 6.87
N LEU A 32 -1.58 7.10 6.95
CA LEU A 32 -1.17 6.03 6.06
C LEU A 32 -1.38 4.65 6.68
N SER A 33 -1.63 3.68 5.82
CA SER A 33 -1.74 2.27 6.17
C SER A 33 -0.90 1.41 5.24
N GLU A 34 -0.40 0.31 5.77
CA GLU A 34 0.28 -0.75 5.03
C GLU A 34 -0.66 -1.94 4.87
N LEU A 35 -0.87 -2.36 3.63
CA LEU A 35 -1.51 -3.62 3.29
C LEU A 35 -0.43 -4.71 3.14
N ARG A 36 -0.55 -5.77 3.93
CA ARG A 36 0.41 -6.89 3.95
C ARG A 36 -0.11 -8.05 3.13
N ILE A 37 0.73 -8.53 2.21
CA ILE A 37 0.39 -9.64 1.33
C ILE A 37 1.46 -10.72 1.50
N HIS A 38 1.13 -11.79 2.22
CA HIS A 38 2.01 -12.93 2.49
C HIS A 38 2.07 -13.88 1.29
N TYR A 39 2.66 -13.41 0.19
CA TYR A 39 2.91 -14.22 -1.00
C TYR A 39 4.34 -13.97 -1.49
N GLY A 40 5.08 -15.05 -1.77
CA GLY A 40 6.49 -14.96 -2.19
C GLY A 40 7.33 -14.22 -1.15
N PRO A 41 8.03 -13.12 -1.51
CA PRO A 41 8.88 -12.36 -0.59
C PRO A 41 8.10 -11.57 0.47
N GLY A 42 6.77 -11.51 0.36
CA GLY A 42 5.92 -10.78 1.28
C GLY A 42 5.77 -9.31 0.88
N TYR A 43 4.87 -9.03 -0.06
CA TYR A 43 4.65 -7.68 -0.59
C TYR A 43 3.99 -6.74 0.43
N ARG A 44 4.32 -5.46 0.32
CA ARG A 44 3.74 -4.36 1.11
C ARG A 44 3.25 -3.25 0.18
N ILE A 45 2.00 -2.84 0.38
CA ILE A 45 1.40 -1.74 -0.38
C ILE A 45 1.03 -0.65 0.61
N TYR A 46 1.49 0.57 0.36
CA TYR A 46 1.20 1.73 1.19
C TYR A 46 0.09 2.54 0.56
N TYR A 47 -0.88 2.94 1.38
CA TYR A 47 -2.04 3.69 0.90
C TYR A 47 -2.58 4.62 1.99
N CYS A 48 -3.30 5.65 1.56
CA CYS A 48 -4.16 6.45 2.43
C CYS A 48 -5.59 6.47 1.88
N LYS A 49 -6.53 6.90 2.71
CA LYS A 49 -7.95 7.03 2.36
C LYS A 49 -8.37 8.50 2.51
N ARG A 50 -9.00 9.06 1.49
CA ARG A 50 -9.60 10.41 1.51
C ARG A 50 -11.08 10.28 1.14
N GLY A 51 -11.97 10.38 2.13
CA GLY A 51 -13.38 10.06 1.95
C GLY A 51 -13.53 8.59 1.52
N GLU A 52 -14.16 8.33 0.38
CA GLU A 52 -14.31 6.99 -0.18
C GLU A 52 -13.15 6.59 -1.11
N THR A 53 -12.27 7.52 -1.45
CA THR A 53 -11.17 7.30 -2.39
C THR A 53 -9.96 6.68 -1.69
N ILE A 54 -9.40 5.64 -2.29
CA ILE A 54 -8.14 5.01 -1.86
C ILE A 54 -7.01 5.48 -2.76
N ILE A 55 -5.98 6.06 -2.15
CA ILE A 55 -4.80 6.55 -2.85
C ILE A 55 -3.68 5.56 -2.57
N VAL A 56 -3.24 4.85 -3.61
CA VAL A 56 -2.13 3.91 -3.55
C VAL A 56 -0.83 4.66 -3.85
N LEU A 57 0.14 4.53 -2.96
CA LEU A 57 1.46 5.12 -3.14
C LEU A 57 2.36 4.12 -3.89
N LEU A 58 2.93 4.56 -5.01
CA LEU A 58 3.78 3.75 -5.89
C LEU A 58 5.20 3.55 -5.32
N CYS A 59 5.31 3.35 -4.02
CA CYS A 59 6.55 3.09 -3.28
C CYS A 59 6.44 1.80 -2.45
N GLY A 60 5.83 0.77 -3.02
CA GLY A 60 5.70 -0.55 -2.40
C GLY A 60 6.89 -1.45 -2.72
N GLY A 61 7.16 -2.38 -1.83
CA GLY A 61 8.25 -3.35 -1.97
C GLY A 61 7.86 -4.69 -1.34
N ASP A 62 8.87 -5.41 -0.88
CA ASP A 62 8.69 -6.59 -0.05
C ASP A 62 9.15 -6.32 1.38
N LYS A 63 9.12 -7.35 2.22
CA LYS A 63 9.46 -7.21 3.64
C LYS A 63 10.89 -6.68 3.85
N SER A 64 11.83 -6.92 2.94
CA SER A 64 13.24 -6.53 3.11
C SER A 64 13.46 -5.01 3.01
N THR A 65 12.57 -4.29 2.33
CA THR A 65 12.69 -2.83 2.10
C THR A 65 11.71 -2.00 2.95
N GLN A 66 10.92 -2.65 3.81
CA GLN A 66 9.78 -2.08 4.51
C GLN A 66 10.06 -0.72 5.19
N GLU A 67 11.17 -0.59 5.93
CA GLU A 67 11.47 0.67 6.64
C GLU A 67 11.72 1.84 5.69
N THR A 68 12.44 1.60 4.60
CA THR A 68 12.72 2.61 3.58
C THR A 68 11.46 2.97 2.81
N ASP A 69 10.62 1.98 2.52
CA ASP A 69 9.35 2.18 1.83
C ASP A 69 8.37 2.98 2.69
N ILE A 70 8.29 2.73 4.00
CA ILE A 70 7.48 3.51 4.96
C ILE A 70 7.92 4.98 4.98
N ARG A 71 9.22 5.26 5.05
CA ARG A 71 9.74 6.64 5.00
C ARG A 71 9.37 7.32 3.69
N THR A 72 9.48 6.60 2.58
CA THR A 72 9.16 7.11 1.25
C THR A 72 7.67 7.39 1.10
N ALA A 73 6.81 6.49 1.59
CA ALA A 73 5.37 6.64 1.60
C ALA A 73 4.92 7.90 2.34
N LYS A 74 5.49 8.13 3.54
CA LYS A 74 5.21 9.33 4.34
C LYS A 74 5.61 10.61 3.62
N ARG A 75 6.80 10.64 3.04
CA ARG A 75 7.29 11.78 2.26
C ARG A 75 6.36 12.08 1.08
N ILE A 76 6.05 11.09 0.24
CA ILE A 76 5.17 11.26 -0.92
C ILE A 76 3.77 11.72 -0.49
N ALA A 77 3.23 11.17 0.60
CA ALA A 77 1.92 11.56 1.10
C ALA A 77 1.89 13.01 1.62
N SER A 78 2.98 13.48 2.24
CA SER A 78 3.12 14.87 2.65
C SER A 78 3.17 15.79 1.44
N GLU A 79 4.08 15.53 0.51
CA GLU A 79 4.23 16.31 -0.74
C GLU A 79 2.90 16.39 -1.51
N TRP A 80 2.22 15.25 -1.66
CA TRP A 80 0.93 15.21 -2.35
C TRP A 80 -0.16 16.02 -1.63
N ARG A 81 -0.17 16.06 -0.30
CA ARG A 81 -1.14 16.88 0.46
C ARG A 81 -0.87 18.36 0.29
N ASP A 82 0.39 18.77 0.30
CA ASP A 82 0.80 20.16 0.15
C ASP A 82 0.45 20.69 -1.27
N ASP A 83 0.60 19.85 -2.29
CA ASP A 83 0.27 20.20 -3.68
C ASP A 83 -1.26 20.21 -3.98
N ASN A 84 -2.07 19.59 -3.12
CA ASN A 84 -3.52 19.41 -3.33
C ASN A 84 -4.37 19.99 -2.18
N GLY A 85 -3.79 20.95 -1.45
CA GLY A 85 -4.40 21.73 -0.37
C GLY A 85 -5.16 22.96 -0.88
#